data_AF-A0A921ZC40-F1
#
_entry.id   AF-A0A921ZC40-F1
#
_cell.length_a   1.000
_cell.length_b   1.000
_cell.length_c   1.000
_cell.angle_alpha   90.00
_cell.angle_beta   90.00
_cell.angle_gamma   90.00
#
_symmetry.space_group_name_H-M   'P 1'
#
loop_
_entity.id
_entity.type
_entity.pdbx_description
1 polymer ?
#
loop_
_entity_poly.entity_id
_entity_poly.type
_entity_poly.pdbx_seq_one_letter_code
_entity_poly.pdbx_strand_id
1 'polypeptide(L)'
;MSKVLFMLVIFGILYYLEAIPSEECQKTPEKRECLIEHTVAHRWNHTVRYVYNWYTKTCFEIRWADHCPKVPDPPTTNNFPSQQDCEQGCGGWA
;
A
#
# COMPACT_ATOMS: atom_id res chain seq x y z
N MET A 1 6.14 35.78 6.17
CA MET A 1 5.45 34.57 6.67
C MET A 1 6.21 34.05 7.88
N SER A 2 5.54 33.95 9.03
CA SER A 2 6.18 33.65 10.33
C SER A 2 6.78 32.23 10.32
N LYS A 3 8.01 32.06 10.82
CA LYS A 3 8.70 30.75 10.95
C LYS A 3 7.85 29.71 11.69
N VAL A 4 6.99 30.17 12.60
CA VAL A 4 6.04 29.35 13.37
C VAL A 4 4.96 28.73 12.46
N LEU A 5 4.49 29.47 11.46
CA LEU A 5 3.48 28.98 10.52
C LEU A 5 4.03 27.86 9.64
N PHE A 6 5.32 27.95 9.26
CA PHE A 6 5.99 26.95 8.43
C PHE A 6 6.20 25.62 9.19
N MET A 7 6.55 25.69 10.48
CA MET A 7 6.69 24.51 11.33
C MET A 7 5.36 23.77 11.53
N LEU A 8 4.25 24.50 11.72
CA LEU A 8 2.92 23.90 11.90
C LEU A 8 2.42 23.18 10.64
N VAL A 9 2.73 23.69 9.45
CA VAL A 9 2.39 23.03 8.18
C VAL A 9 3.17 21.72 8.02
N ILE A 10 4.47 21.70 8.35
CA ILE A 10 5.29 20.49 8.30
C ILE A 10 4.79 19.44 9.31
N PHE A 11 4.45 19.85 10.53
CA PHE A 11 3.92 18.94 11.55
C PHE A 11 2.54 18.36 11.17
N GLY A 12 1.71 19.14 10.49
CA GLY A 12 0.44 18.67 9.94
C GLY A 12 0.60 17.61 8.84
N ILE A 13 1.60 17.76 7.98
CA ILE A 13 1.89 16.79 6.89
C ILE A 13 2.39 15.45 7.46
N LEU A 14 3.19 15.48 8.52
CA LEU A 14 3.72 14.25 9.15
C LEU A 14 2.65 13.43 9.87
N TYR A 15 1.51 14.04 10.22
CA TYR A 15 0.40 13.34 10.91
C TYR A 15 -0.47 12.51 9.96
N TYR A 16 -0.35 12.69 8.64
CA TYR A 16 -1.17 11.98 7.65
C TYR A 16 -0.62 10.62 7.23
N LEU A 17 0.58 10.23 7.69
CA LEU A 17 1.07 8.86 7.56
C LEU A 17 0.55 8.04 8.73
N GLU A 18 -0.77 7.79 8.76
CA GLU A 18 -1.32 6.75 9.62
C GLU A 18 -0.74 5.42 9.16
N ALA A 19 0.22 4.89 9.93
CA ALA A 19 0.74 3.56 9.70
C ALA A 19 -0.42 2.57 9.74
N ILE A 20 -0.52 1.72 8.72
CA ILE A 20 -1.54 0.67 8.67
C ILE A 20 -1.35 -0.23 9.90
N PRO A 21 -2.42 -0.63 10.61
CA PRO A 21 -2.30 -1.53 11.76
C PRO A 21 -1.49 -2.77 11.41
N SER A 22 -0.60 -3.20 12.31
CA SER A 22 0.26 -4.36 12.06
C SER A 22 -0.52 -5.64 11.73
N GLU A 23 -1.76 -5.76 12.24
CA GLU A 23 -2.70 -6.84 11.93
C GLU A 23 -3.09 -6.86 10.45
N GLU A 24 -3.29 -5.69 9.83
CA GLU A 24 -3.59 -5.58 8.41
C GLU A 24 -2.35 -5.88 7.56
N CYS A 25 -1.16 -5.45 7.99
CA CYS A 25 0.11 -5.78 7.33
C CYS A 25 0.45 -7.29 7.33
N GLN A 26 -0.15 -8.06 8.25
CA GLN A 26 -0.02 -9.51 8.32
C GLN A 26 -0.94 -10.25 7.35
N LYS A 27 -2.01 -9.59 6.88
CA LYS A 27 -2.97 -10.21 5.96
C LYS A 27 -2.40 -10.19 4.54
N THR A 28 -2.49 -11.34 3.87
CA THR A 28 -2.41 -11.37 2.41
C THR A 28 -3.70 -10.84 1.80
N PRO A 29 -3.69 -10.22 0.61
CA PRO A 29 -4.92 -9.80 -0.06
C PRO A 29 -5.94 -10.95 -0.12
N GLU A 30 -7.10 -10.73 0.52
CA GLU A 30 -8.11 -11.78 0.72
C GLU A 30 -8.73 -12.26 -0.60
N LYS A 31 -8.82 -11.34 -1.58
CA LYS A 31 -9.42 -11.59 -2.89
C LYS A 31 -8.38 -12.11 -3.87
N ARG A 32 -8.06 -13.39 -3.76
CA ARG A 32 -7.11 -14.06 -4.66
C ARG A 32 -7.55 -14.00 -6.11
N GLU A 33 -8.86 -13.97 -6.38
CA GLU A 33 -9.44 -13.78 -7.71
C GLU A 33 -9.07 -12.43 -8.35
N CYS A 34 -8.66 -11.44 -7.54
CA CYS A 34 -8.20 -10.15 -7.99
C CYS A 34 -6.70 -10.10 -8.28
N LEU A 35 -5.94 -11.14 -7.90
CA LEU A 35 -4.52 -11.24 -8.18
C LEU A 35 -4.31 -11.92 -9.54
N ILE A 36 -3.66 -11.21 -10.44
CA ILE A 36 -3.36 -11.73 -11.78
C ILE A 36 -1.92 -12.25 -11.81
N GLU A 37 -1.77 -13.52 -12.17
CA GLU A 37 -0.45 -14.11 -12.42
C GLU A 37 0.24 -13.42 -13.60
N HIS A 38 1.55 -13.23 -13.47
CA HIS A 38 2.35 -12.53 -14.49
C HIS A 38 2.22 -13.14 -15.90
N THR A 39 2.13 -14.47 -15.99
CA THR A 39 2.03 -15.22 -17.25
C THR A 39 0.76 -14.93 -18.05
N VAL A 40 -0.32 -14.50 -17.38
CA VAL A 40 -1.62 -14.22 -17.99
C VAL A 40 -2.01 -12.74 -17.90
N ALA A 41 -1.09 -11.88 -17.46
CA ALA A 41 -1.33 -10.45 -17.28
C ALA A 41 -1.83 -9.73 -18.54
N HIS A 42 -1.42 -10.18 -19.73
CA HIS A 42 -1.86 -9.62 -21.01
C HIS A 42 -3.35 -9.86 -21.34
N ARG A 43 -4.03 -10.76 -20.60
CA ARG A 43 -5.43 -11.15 -20.88
C ARG A 43 -6.46 -10.26 -20.20
N TRP A 44 -6.05 -9.51 -19.18
CA TRP A 44 -6.95 -8.74 -18.32
C TRP A 44 -6.34 -7.39 -18.00
N ASN A 45 -7.16 -6.33 -18.10
CA ASN A 45 -6.74 -5.02 -17.62
C ASN A 45 -6.50 -5.06 -16.11
N HIS A 46 -5.40 -4.45 -15.69
CA HIS A 46 -4.93 -4.52 -14.31
C HIS A 46 -4.07 -3.32 -13.96
N THR A 47 -3.99 -3.07 -12.65
CA THR A 47 -3.12 -2.07 -12.05
C THR A 47 -2.01 -2.75 -11.27
N VAL A 48 -0.78 -2.28 -11.43
CA VAL A 48 0.36 -2.73 -10.62
C VAL A 48 0.22 -2.15 -9.21
N ARG A 49 0.33 -3.01 -8.19
CA ARG A 49 0.27 -2.64 -6.77
C ARG A 49 1.34 -3.38 -5.98
N TYR A 50 1.50 -3.06 -4.71
CA TYR A 50 2.51 -3.65 -3.84
C TYR A 50 1.89 -4.20 -2.57
N VAL A 51 2.42 -5.33 -2.10
CA VAL A 51 1.95 -6.00 -0.88
C VAL A 51 3.16 -6.27 0.00
N TYR A 52 3.00 -6.03 1.30
CA TYR A 52 3.99 -6.36 2.30
C TYR A 52 3.92 -7.85 2.64
N ASN A 53 5.05 -8.55 2.49
CA ASN A 53 5.21 -9.90 3.00
C ASN A 53 5.72 -9.82 4.43
N TRP A 54 4.85 -10.17 5.39
CA TRP A 54 5.17 -10.11 6.81
C TRP A 54 6.32 -11.04 7.24
N TYR A 55 6.47 -12.19 6.57
CA TYR A 55 7.47 -13.19 6.94
C TYR A 55 8.86 -12.82 6.44
N THR A 56 8.95 -12.31 5.20
CA THR A 56 10.23 -11.89 4.62
C THR A 56 10.57 -10.43 4.92
N LYS A 57 9.61 -9.67 5.48
CA LYS A 57 9.72 -8.24 5.78
C LYS A 57 10.03 -7.39 4.54
N THR A 58 9.46 -7.77 3.40
CA THR A 58 9.70 -7.11 2.09
C THR A 58 8.40 -6.81 1.36
N CYS A 59 8.37 -5.71 0.62
CA CYS A 59 7.30 -5.41 -0.33
C CYS A 59 7.53 -6.13 -1.67
N PHE A 60 6.47 -6.64 -2.28
CA PHE A 60 6.53 -7.26 -3.62
C PHE A 60 5.41 -6.79 -4.52
N GLU A 61 5.68 -6.80 -5.83
CA GLU A 61 4.73 -6.40 -6.87
C GLU A 61 3.61 -7.43 -7.03
N ILE A 62 2.38 -6.94 -7.13
CA ILE A 62 1.20 -7.69 -7.54
C ILE A 62 0.50 -6.98 -8.70
N ARG A 63 -0.38 -7.71 -9.39
CA ARG A 63 -1.26 -7.16 -10.43
C ARG A 63 -2.70 -7.32 -9.98
N TRP A 64 -3.37 -6.20 -9.74
CA TRP A 64 -4.75 -6.15 -9.27
C TRP A 64 -5.70 -5.96 -10.46
N ALA A 65 -6.64 -6.87 -10.65
CA ALA A 65 -7.59 -6.80 -11.76
C ALA A 65 -8.49 -5.56 -11.69
N ASP A 66 -8.70 -4.87 -12.81
CA ASP A 66 -9.46 -3.61 -12.83
C ASP A 66 -10.96 -3.78 -12.58
N HIS A 67 -11.49 -5.00 -12.74
CA HIS A 67 -12.89 -5.32 -12.42
C HIS A 67 -13.11 -5.58 -10.92
N CYS A 68 -12.06 -5.65 -10.12
CA CYS A 68 -12.16 -5.78 -8.67
C CYS A 68 -12.41 -4.44 -7.98
N PRO A 69 -12.86 -4.45 -6.70
CA PRO A 69 -13.04 -3.21 -5.95
C PRO A 69 -11.78 -2.37 -5.95
N LYS A 70 -11.97 -1.07 -6.12
CA LYS A 70 -10.87 -0.10 -6.03
C LYS A 70 -10.30 -0.13 -4.62
N VAL A 71 -8.98 -0.22 -4.54
CA VAL A 71 -8.24 -0.03 -3.30
C VAL A 71 -8.30 1.47 -2.96
N PRO A 72 -8.68 1.85 -1.73
CA PRO A 72 -8.77 3.24 -1.33
C PRO A 72 -7.40 3.94 -1.36
N ASP A 73 -7.44 5.27 -1.52
CA ASP A 73 -6.29 6.17 -1.43
C ASP A 73 -6.62 7.26 -0.39
N PRO A 74 -6.00 7.27 0.81
CA PRO A 74 -4.87 6.43 1.22
C PRO A 74 -5.25 4.95 1.44
N PRO A 75 -4.29 4.02 1.29
CA PRO A 75 -4.54 2.59 1.50
C PRO A 75 -4.78 2.28 2.99
N THR A 76 -5.83 1.51 3.26
CA THR A 76 -6.20 1.07 4.62
C THR A 76 -5.94 -0.42 4.88
N THR A 77 -5.47 -1.14 3.86
CA THR A 77 -5.18 -2.59 3.91
C THR A 77 -3.84 -2.84 3.25
N ASN A 78 -3.32 -4.08 3.35
CA ASN A 78 -2.05 -4.48 2.75
C ASN A 78 -2.11 -4.59 1.21
N ASN A 79 -2.26 -3.44 0.55
CA ASN A 79 -2.33 -3.28 -0.89
C ASN A 79 -2.05 -1.81 -1.26
N PHE A 80 -0.87 -1.53 -1.78
CA PHE A 80 -0.31 -0.19 -1.90
C PHE A 80 -0.11 0.24 -3.36
N PRO A 81 -0.23 1.54 -3.70
CA PRO A 81 0.01 2.02 -5.05
C PRO A 81 1.48 1.98 -5.48
N SER A 82 2.43 2.04 -4.52
CA SER A 82 3.86 1.98 -4.81
C SER A 82 4.63 1.15 -3.78
N GLN A 83 5.86 0.76 -4.13
CA GLN A 83 6.78 0.10 -3.22
C GLN A 83 7.08 0.98 -1.99
N GLN A 84 7.29 2.28 -2.22
CA GLN A 84 7.56 3.23 -1.15
C GLN A 84 6.39 3.32 -0.17
N ASP A 85 5.15 3.39 -0.66
CA ASP A 85 3.96 3.45 0.21
C ASP A 85 3.81 2.16 1.03
N CYS A 86 4.16 1.01 0.45
CA CYS A 86 4.19 -0.27 1.15
C CYS A 86 5.24 -0.29 2.27
N GLU A 87 6.46 0.19 1.99
CA GLU A 87 7.55 0.27 2.96
C GLU A 87 7.24 1.28 4.08
N GLN A 88 6.63 2.42 3.74
CA GLN A 88 6.21 3.42 4.73
C GLN A 88 5.02 2.93 5.57
N GLY A 89 4.05 2.26 4.95
CA GLY A 89 2.83 1.80 5.62
C GLY A 89 3.04 0.58 6.52
N CYS A 90 3.89 -0.37 6.09
CA CYS A 90 4.09 -1.64 6.81
C CYS A 90 5.55 -1.97 7.19
N GLY A 91 6.55 -1.31 6.59
CA GLY A 91 7.96 -1.62 6.83
C GLY A 91 8.46 -1.23 8.23
N GLY A 92 7.80 -0.29 8.91
CA GLY A 92 8.13 0.12 10.27
C GLY A 92 7.80 -0.90 11.37
N TRP A 93 7.11 -2.00 11.02
CA TRP A 93 6.77 -3.11 11.94
C TRP A 93 7.79 -4.25 11.92
N ALA A 94 8.93 -4.06 11.25
CA ALA A 94 10.03 -5.01 11.21
C ALA A 94 10.84 -5.00 12.52
#